data_AF-A0A7Y0ZAH7-F1
#
_entry.id   AF-A0A7Y0ZAH7-F1
#
_cell.length_a   1.000
_cell.length_b   1.000
_cell.length_c   1.000
_cell.angle_alpha   90.00
_cell.angle_beta   90.00
_cell.angle_gamma   90.00
#
_symmetry.space_group_name_H-M   'P 1'
#
loop_
_entity.id
_entity.type
_entity.pdbx_description
1 polymer ?
#
loop_
_entity_poly.entity_id
_entity_poly.type
_entity_poly.pdbx_seq_one_letter_code
_entity_poly.pdbx_strand_id
1 'polypeptide(L)'
;MVRLNVICVEAAVIALRFQGVPANETGYRFGRQGFFNLTLQHPQLDGKPIELAQWHNPTERDAQLRPGQSLVVLVGGVPARGHAFSAQVQVDTWLSSAATAVGNKTTYEGNGRFELVSGG
;
A
#
# COMPACT_ATOMS: atom_id res chain seq x y z
N MET A 1 -11.60 6.04 7.95
CA MET A 1 -10.98 5.88 6.62
C MET A 1 -9.58 6.46 6.68
N VAL A 2 -8.54 5.70 6.31
CA VAL A 2 -7.14 6.19 6.30
C VAL A 2 -6.83 6.79 4.94
N ARG A 3 -6.17 7.95 4.91
CA ARG A 3 -5.73 8.63 3.69
C ARG A 3 -4.21 8.72 3.69
N LEU A 4 -3.60 8.33 2.59
CA LEU A 4 -2.17 8.51 2.33
C LEU A 4 -1.99 9.75 1.48
N ASN A 5 -1.11 10.66 1.91
CA ASN A 5 -0.72 11.83 1.13
C ASN A 5 0.81 11.92 1.10
N VAL A 6 1.36 12.24 -0.06
CA VAL A 6 2.79 12.52 -0.23
C VAL A 6 2.92 13.87 -0.92
N ILE A 7 3.73 14.75 -0.35
CA ILE A 7 3.99 16.09 -0.88
C ILE A 7 5.49 16.23 -1.12
N CYS A 8 5.85 16.58 -2.35
CA CYS A 8 7.21 16.79 -2.81
C CYS A 8 7.43 18.27 -3.16
N VAL A 9 8.55 18.86 -2.72
CA VAL A 9 8.90 20.25 -3.03
C VAL A 9 9.12 20.45 -4.53
N GLU A 10 9.86 19.53 -5.15
CA GLU A 10 10.05 19.46 -6.59
C GLU A 10 9.24 18.32 -7.19
N ALA A 11 8.86 18.43 -8.47
CA ALA A 11 8.10 17.38 -9.14
C ALA A 11 8.98 16.14 -9.26
N ALA A 12 8.57 15.03 -8.65
CA ALA A 12 9.37 13.81 -8.55
C ALA A 12 8.56 12.58 -8.98
N VAL A 13 9.25 11.51 -9.39
CA VAL A 13 8.59 10.21 -9.59
C VAL A 13 8.14 9.69 -8.23
N ILE A 14 6.85 9.39 -8.11
CA ILE A 14 6.27 8.90 -6.86
C ILE A 14 6.13 7.39 -6.95
N ALA A 15 6.91 6.70 -6.13
CA ALA A 15 6.79 5.28 -5.88
C ALA A 15 6.58 5.03 -4.39
N LEU A 16 5.71 4.10 -4.05
CA LEU A 16 5.25 3.87 -2.69
C LEU A 16 5.46 2.42 -2.30
N ARG A 17 5.93 2.19 -1.08
CA ARG A 17 5.94 0.86 -0.48
C ARG A 17 5.40 0.92 0.94
N PHE A 18 4.98 -0.22 1.44
CA PHE A 18 4.68 -0.39 2.85
C PHE A 18 5.73 -1.32 3.47
N GLN A 19 6.39 -0.86 4.53
CA GLN A 19 7.31 -1.66 5.31
C GLN A 19 6.58 -2.23 6.52
N GLY A 20 6.54 -3.54 6.63
CA GLY A 20 5.91 -4.27 7.72
C GLY A 20 6.38 -5.71 7.73
N VAL A 21 6.05 -6.45 8.78
CA VAL A 21 6.42 -7.88 8.89
C VAL A 21 5.57 -8.69 7.90
N PRO A 22 6.16 -9.38 6.91
CA PRO A 22 5.40 -10.21 5.98
C PRO A 22 4.70 -11.37 6.71
N ALA A 23 3.47 -11.66 6.32
CA ALA A 23 2.79 -12.90 6.70
C ALA A 23 2.80 -13.91 5.54
N ASN A 24 2.75 -13.42 4.30
CA ASN A 24 2.84 -14.17 3.06
C ASN A 24 3.30 -13.20 1.93
N GLU A 25 3.17 -13.62 0.66
CA GLU A 25 3.59 -12.83 -0.52
C GLU A 25 2.74 -11.57 -0.76
N THR A 26 1.54 -11.48 -0.17
CA THR A 26 0.55 -10.45 -0.50
C THR A 26 0.16 -9.58 0.69
N GLY A 27 0.41 -10.06 1.92
CA GLY A 27 -0.07 -9.46 3.15
C GLY A 27 0.94 -9.44 4.29
N TYR A 28 0.64 -8.60 5.26
CA TYR A 28 1.45 -8.35 6.45
C TYR A 28 0.82 -8.99 7.68
N ARG A 29 1.64 -9.26 8.69
CA ARG A 29 1.22 -9.92 9.93
C ARG A 29 0.17 -9.10 10.69
N PHE A 30 -0.91 -9.78 11.10
CA PHE A 30 -1.95 -9.24 11.97
C PHE A 30 -2.09 -10.13 13.21
N GLY A 31 -1.53 -9.69 14.35
CA GLY A 31 -1.38 -10.52 15.54
C GLY A 31 -0.54 -11.79 15.28
N ARG A 32 -0.88 -12.89 15.95
CA ARG A 32 -0.09 -14.14 15.87
C ARG A 32 -0.52 -15.05 14.71
N GLN A 33 -1.77 -14.97 14.28
CA GLN A 33 -2.41 -15.95 13.38
C GLN A 33 -3.26 -15.30 12.28
N GLY A 34 -3.08 -14.00 12.03
CA GLY A 34 -3.78 -13.27 10.99
C GLY A 34 -2.83 -12.58 10.04
N PHE A 35 -3.43 -12.03 8.98
CA PHE A 35 -2.76 -11.12 8.08
C PHE A 35 -3.70 -10.03 7.61
N PHE A 36 -3.13 -8.96 7.06
CA PHE A 36 -3.87 -7.90 6.41
C PHE A 36 -3.24 -7.54 5.07
N ASN A 37 -4.08 -7.18 4.11
CA ASN A 37 -3.66 -6.65 2.81
C ASN A 37 -3.95 -5.15 2.77
N LEU A 38 -3.15 -4.44 1.97
CA LEU A 38 -3.27 -3.01 1.77
C LEU A 38 -3.47 -2.71 0.29
N THR A 39 -4.56 -2.03 -0.05
CA THR A 39 -4.85 -1.60 -1.42
C THR A 39 -5.08 -0.09 -1.45
N LEU A 40 -4.44 0.59 -2.40
CA LEU A 40 -4.64 2.02 -2.63
C LEU A 40 -5.86 2.23 -3.54
N GLN A 41 -6.82 3.01 -3.07
CA GLN A 41 -8.05 3.32 -3.79
C GLN A 41 -8.12 4.80 -4.17
N HIS A 42 -8.74 5.07 -5.32
CA HIS A 42 -8.93 6.41 -5.87
C HIS A 42 -7.62 7.23 -5.90
N PRO A 43 -6.51 6.68 -6.43
CA PRO A 43 -5.24 7.38 -6.41
C PRO A 43 -5.28 8.60 -7.34
N GLN A 44 -4.69 9.70 -6.88
CA GLN A 44 -4.61 10.96 -7.60
C GLN A 44 -3.19 11.51 -7.57
N LEU A 45 -2.75 12.10 -8.66
CA LEU A 45 -1.53 12.90 -8.77
C LEU A 45 -1.91 14.32 -9.18
N ASP A 46 -1.53 15.31 -8.38
CA ASP A 46 -1.85 16.72 -8.58
C ASP A 46 -3.36 16.96 -8.82
N GLY A 47 -4.19 16.20 -8.10
CA GLY A 47 -5.66 16.25 -8.17
C GLY A 47 -6.29 15.47 -9.34
N LYS A 48 -5.50 14.85 -10.21
CA LYS A 48 -6.00 14.07 -11.36
C LYS A 48 -5.95 12.56 -11.06
N PRO A 49 -6.98 11.78 -11.42
CA PRO A 49 -6.94 10.33 -11.31
C PRO A 49 -5.78 9.73 -12.11
N ILE A 50 -5.12 8.71 -11.54
CA ILE A 50 -3.97 8.02 -12.15
C ILE A 50 -4.10 6.50 -12.01
N GLU A 51 -3.22 5.78 -12.70
CA GLU A 51 -3.07 4.33 -12.52
C GLU A 51 -1.85 4.00 -11.66
N LEU A 52 -1.89 2.87 -10.98
CA LEU A 52 -0.75 2.30 -10.27
C LEU A 52 -0.31 1.01 -10.95
N ALA A 53 0.98 0.71 -10.83
CA ALA A 53 1.54 -0.57 -11.25
C ALA A 53 2.67 -1.00 -10.32
N GLN A 54 3.05 -2.27 -10.38
CA GLN A 54 4.25 -2.75 -9.71
C GLN A 54 5.50 -2.12 -10.35
N TRP A 55 6.40 -1.55 -9.54
CA TRP A 55 7.59 -0.84 -10.02
C TRP A 55 8.46 -1.72 -10.94
N HIS A 56 8.61 -3.00 -10.61
CA HIS A 56 9.40 -3.96 -11.39
C HIS A 56 8.63 -4.62 -12.55
N ASN A 57 7.32 -4.39 -12.63
CA ASN A 57 6.47 -4.89 -13.71
C ASN A 57 5.38 -3.84 -14.07
N PRO A 58 5.75 -2.73 -14.75
CA PRO A 58 4.83 -1.62 -15.00
C PRO A 58 3.66 -1.98 -15.94
N THR A 59 3.64 -3.16 -16.53
CA THR A 59 2.51 -3.68 -17.33
C THR A 59 1.40 -4.23 -16.44
N GLU A 60 1.74 -4.69 -15.22
CA GLU A 60 0.78 -5.17 -14.23
C GLU A 60 0.17 -4.00 -13.48
N ARG A 61 -1.05 -3.62 -13.89
CA ARG A 61 -1.87 -2.66 -13.16
C ARG A 61 -2.32 -3.29 -11.85
N ASP A 62 -1.74 -2.82 -10.76
CA ASP A 62 -2.03 -3.27 -9.41
C ASP A 62 -1.94 -2.07 -8.47
N ALA A 63 -2.80 -2.07 -7.45
CA ALA A 63 -2.82 -1.06 -6.40
C ALA A 63 -2.53 -1.67 -5.01
N GLN A 64 -2.17 -2.95 -4.96
CA GLN A 64 -1.82 -3.66 -3.73
C GLN A 64 -0.36 -3.39 -3.33
N LEU A 65 -0.17 -2.93 -2.10
CA LEU A 65 1.15 -2.74 -1.49
C LEU A 65 1.63 -4.07 -0.90
N ARG A 66 2.25 -4.91 -1.73
CA ARG A 66 2.76 -6.24 -1.32
C ARG A 66 4.08 -6.12 -0.56
N PRO A 67 4.37 -7.03 0.39
CA PRO A 67 5.66 -7.06 1.07
C PRO A 67 6.84 -7.11 0.10
N GLY A 68 7.82 -6.22 0.30
CA GLY A 68 9.03 -6.16 -0.53
C GLY A 68 8.83 -5.54 -1.93
N GLN A 69 7.61 -5.19 -2.31
CA GLN A 69 7.31 -4.55 -3.59
C GLN A 69 7.04 -3.05 -3.43
N SER A 70 7.10 -2.33 -4.53
CA SER A 70 6.77 -0.90 -4.60
C SER A 70 5.79 -0.67 -5.73
N LEU A 71 4.82 0.21 -5.51
CA LEU A 71 3.91 0.70 -6.54
C LEU A 71 4.46 1.99 -7.14
N VAL A 72 4.31 2.16 -8.45
CA VAL A 72 4.66 3.39 -9.16
C VAL A 72 3.41 4.09 -9.68
N VAL A 73 3.40 5.42 -9.62
CA VAL A 73 2.37 6.24 -10.27
C VAL A 73 2.59 6.27 -11.78
N LEU A 74 1.55 5.93 -12.55
CA LEU A 74 1.55 5.96 -14.01
C LEU A 74 0.57 7.01 -14.56
N VAL A 75 1.00 7.73 -15.60
CA VAL A 75 0.13 8.56 -16.46
C VAL A 75 0.37 8.14 -17.90
N GLY A 76 -0.69 7.70 -18.60
CA GLY A 76 -0.54 7.18 -19.96
C GLY A 76 0.36 5.94 -20.04
N GLY A 77 0.43 5.15 -18.96
CA GLY A 77 1.21 3.92 -18.88
C GLY A 77 2.72 4.08 -18.62
N VAL A 78 3.20 5.30 -18.38
CA VAL A 78 4.60 5.58 -18.02
C VAL A 78 4.71 6.20 -16.63
N PRO A 79 5.82 5.96 -15.89
CA PRO A 79 6.06 6.61 -14.61
C PRO A 79 5.96 8.14 -14.71
N ALA A 80 5.13 8.73 -13.85
CA ALA A 80 4.86 10.16 -13.89
C ALA A 80 5.54 10.91 -12.74
N ARG A 81 5.89 12.18 -13.00
CA ARG A 81 6.37 13.12 -11.99
C ARG A 81 5.24 14.05 -11.55
N GLY A 82 5.19 14.38 -10.27
CA GLY A 82 4.24 15.35 -9.73
C GLY A 82 4.62 15.83 -8.34
N HIS A 83 3.79 16.72 -7.78
CA HIS A 83 4.06 17.35 -6.48
C HIS A 83 3.24 16.75 -5.34
N ALA A 84 2.00 16.35 -5.60
CA ALA A 84 1.07 15.88 -4.59
C ALA A 84 0.41 14.57 -5.02
N PHE A 85 0.70 13.49 -4.32
CA PHE A 85 -0.03 12.23 -4.45
C PHE A 85 -1.03 12.09 -3.30
N SER A 86 -2.24 11.56 -3.59
CA SER A 86 -3.15 11.11 -2.56
C SER A 86 -3.90 9.83 -2.93
N ALA A 87 -4.21 9.01 -1.94
CA ALA A 87 -5.05 7.82 -2.09
C ALA A 87 -5.76 7.46 -0.77
N GLN A 88 -6.83 6.70 -0.87
CA GLN A 88 -7.44 6.03 0.28
C GLN A 88 -6.77 4.68 0.49
N VAL A 89 -6.54 4.29 1.75
CA VAL A 89 -5.99 2.97 2.05
C VAL A 89 -7.13 2.05 2.48
N GLN A 90 -7.42 1.05 1.67
CA GLN A 90 -8.25 -0.08 2.08
C GLN A 90 -7.39 -1.09 2.83
N VAL A 91 -7.87 -1.50 4.00
CA VAL A 91 -7.26 -2.53 4.84
C VAL A 91 -8.24 -3.68 4.97
N ASP A 92 -7.91 -4.80 4.35
CA ASP A 92 -8.66 -6.04 4.48
C ASP A 92 -7.91 -6.95 5.46
N THR A 93 -8.62 -7.53 6.42
CA THR A 93 -8.02 -8.35 7.48
C THR A 93 -8.60 -9.75 7.49
N TRP A 94 -7.76 -10.74 7.75
CA TRP A 94 -8.14 -12.13 7.87
C TRP A 94 -7.55 -12.73 9.15
N LEU A 95 -8.39 -13.49 9.85
CA LEU A 95 -8.03 -14.27 11.02
C LEU A 95 -8.42 -15.72 10.76
N SER A 96 -7.63 -16.67 11.26
CA SER A 96 -8.06 -18.07 11.26
C SER A 96 -9.28 -18.26 12.16
N SER A 97 -10.13 -19.23 11.84
CA SER A 97 -11.30 -19.56 12.68
C SER A 97 -10.87 -19.94 14.11
N ALA A 98 -9.73 -20.61 14.27
CA ALA A 98 -9.15 -20.92 15.57
C ALA A 98 -8.76 -19.65 16.37
N ALA A 99 -8.26 -18.61 15.70
CA ALA A 99 -7.93 -17.33 16.35
C ALA A 99 -9.18 -16.55 16.78
N THR A 100 -10.34 -16.81 16.16
CA THR A 100 -11.61 -16.19 16.58
C THR A 100 -12.27 -16.89 17.76
N ALA A 101 -11.87 -18.13 18.09
CA ALA A 101 -12.37 -18.90 19.22
C ALA A 101 -11.69 -18.50 20.53
N VAL A 102 -11.88 -17.24 20.95
CA VAL A 102 -11.31 -16.70 22.19
C VAL A 102 -12.37 -16.58 23.27
N GLY A 103 -12.07 -17.07 24.47
CA GLY A 103 -12.96 -16.93 25.63
C GLY A 103 -13.01 -15.53 26.22
N ASN A 104 -12.11 -14.63 25.79
CA ASN A 104 -11.97 -13.25 26.25
C ASN A 104 -11.61 -12.30 25.10
N LYS A 105 -11.86 -11.00 25.28
CA LYS A 105 -11.48 -9.95 24.33
C LYS A 105 -9.98 -10.01 24.04
N THR A 106 -9.61 -10.15 22.77
CA THR A 106 -8.21 -10.19 22.31
C THR A 106 -7.97 -9.03 21.33
N THR A 107 -6.90 -8.26 21.54
CA THR A 107 -6.50 -7.18 20.62
C THR A 107 -5.59 -7.77 19.54
N TYR A 108 -5.89 -7.44 18.28
CA TYR A 108 -5.07 -7.78 17.12
C TYR A 108 -4.45 -6.51 16.55
N GLU A 109 -3.14 -6.55 16.30
CA GLU A 109 -2.39 -5.41 15.81
C GLU A 109 -1.59 -5.80 14.56
N GLY A 110 -1.58 -4.88 13.60
CA GLY A 110 -0.72 -4.90 12.42
C GLY A 110 0.09 -3.61 12.41
N ASN A 111 1.41 -3.72 12.32
CA ASN A 111 2.32 -2.58 12.39
C ASN A 111 3.09 -2.43 11.08
N GLY A 112 3.36 -1.19 10.72
CA GLY A 112 4.21 -0.85 9.58
C GLY A 112 4.16 0.63 9.22
N ARG A 113 4.79 0.97 8.11
CA ARG A 113 4.96 2.36 7.66
C ARG A 113 4.89 2.46 6.15
N PHE A 114 4.22 3.49 5.65
CA PHE A 114 4.30 3.89 4.25
C PHE A 114 5.59 4.67 4.00
N GLU A 115 6.27 4.34 2.91
CA GLU A 115 7.51 4.98 2.50
C GLU A 115 7.41 5.43 1.06
N LEU A 116 7.86 6.67 0.81
CA LEU A 116 8.20 7.13 -0.52
C LEU A 116 9.52 6.48 -0.92
N VAL A 117 9.52 5.74 -2.02
CA VAL A 117 10.72 5.20 -2.62
C VAL A 117 11.27 6.24 -3.57
N SER A 118 12.46 6.73 -3.29
CA SER A 118 13.17 7.63 -4.18
C SER A 118 13.48 6.89 -5.49
N GLY A 119 12.79 7.24 -6.57
CA GLY A 119 13.29 6.96 -7.91
C GLY A 119 14.50 7.86 -8.11
N GLY A 120 15.70 7.26 -8.23
CA GLY A 120 16.95 7.99 -8.45
C GLY A 120 16.92 8.93 -9.65
#